data_AF-A0A7Y0Z6U8-F1
#
_entry.id   AF-A0A7Y0Z6U8-F1
#
_cell.length_a   1.000
_cell.length_b   1.000
_cell.length_c   1.000
_cell.angle_alpha   90.00
_cell.angle_beta   90.00
_cell.angle_gamma   90.00
#
_symmetry.space_group_name_H-M   'P 1'
#
loop_
_entity.id
_entity.type
_entity.pdbx_description
1 polymer ?
#
loop_
_entity_poly.entity_id
_entity_poly.type
_entity_poly.pdbx_seq_one_letter_code
_entity_poly.pdbx_strand_id
1 'polypeptide(L)'
;MALFKRLAETRRPALAFTLDGQPATGLLGDTLLTAILTCAEHLRGSDFSAERRAGFCLMGACQDCWVRLEDGRRVRACSTLLQEGQAISRDPGRQA
;
A
#
# COMPACT_ATOMS: atom_id res chain seq x y z
N MET A 1 2.90 1.64 -13.22
CA MET A 1 4.21 0.99 -13.04
C MET A 1 4.51 0.88 -11.55
N ALA A 2 5.28 -0.11 -11.11
CA ALA A 2 5.69 -0.25 -9.70
C ALA A 2 6.71 0.83 -9.33
N LEU A 3 6.54 1.48 -8.17
CA LEU A 3 7.48 2.48 -7.65
C LEU A 3 8.70 1.82 -7.00
N PHE A 4 8.48 0.78 -6.20
CA PHE A 4 9.53 0.02 -5.55
C PHE A 4 9.97 -1.16 -6.41
N LYS A 5 11.28 -1.41 -6.41
CA LYS A 5 11.90 -2.55 -7.09
C LYS A 5 12.64 -3.38 -6.05
N ARG A 6 12.39 -4.69 -6.03
CA ARG A 6 13.15 -5.61 -5.19
C ARG A 6 14.51 -5.86 -5.85
N LEU A 7 15.59 -5.62 -5.10
CA LEU A 7 16.95 -5.81 -5.61
C LEU A 7 17.50 -7.23 -5.40
N ALA A 8 17.09 -7.90 -4.32
CA ALA A 8 17.64 -9.21 -3.96
C ALA A 8 16.56 -10.18 -3.48
N GLU A 9 15.78 -9.81 -2.47
CA GLU A 9 14.84 -10.73 -1.83
C GLU A 9 13.56 -10.91 -2.64
N THR A 10 13.44 -12.05 -3.34
CA THR A 10 12.30 -12.44 -4.18
C THR A 10 11.78 -13.85 -3.90
N ARG A 11 12.33 -14.56 -2.90
CA ARG A 11 12.09 -15.99 -2.68
C ARG A 11 11.18 -16.31 -1.50
N ARG A 12 10.87 -15.31 -0.67
CA ARG A 12 9.82 -15.45 0.37
C ARG A 12 8.50 -15.93 -0.25
N PRO A 13 7.67 -16.65 0.53
CA PRO A 13 6.33 -17.04 0.06
C PRO A 13 5.55 -15.83 -0.46
N ALA A 14 4.94 -15.99 -1.62
CA ALA A 14 4.04 -15.00 -2.18
C ALA A 14 2.72 -15.01 -1.39
N LEU A 15 2.20 -13.82 -1.12
CA LEU A 15 0.86 -13.65 -0.55
C LEU A 15 -0.06 -12.98 -1.57
N ALA A 16 -1.23 -13.56 -1.84
CA ALA A 16 -2.23 -12.96 -2.70
C ALA A 16 -3.07 -11.95 -1.90
N PHE A 17 -3.40 -10.82 -2.53
CA PHE A 17 -4.24 -9.79 -1.95
C PHE A 17 -4.98 -9.01 -3.05
N THR A 18 -5.89 -8.12 -2.69
CA THR A 18 -6.52 -7.22 -3.67
C THR A 18 -6.21 -5.76 -3.36
N LEU A 19 -5.93 -4.98 -4.41
CA LEU A 19 -5.71 -3.55 -4.37
C LEU A 19 -6.73 -2.86 -5.27
N ASP A 20 -7.63 -2.07 -4.69
CA ASP A 20 -8.74 -1.42 -5.41
C ASP A 20 -9.57 -2.40 -6.26
N GLY A 21 -9.83 -3.58 -5.69
CA GLY A 21 -10.57 -4.65 -6.37
C GLY A 21 -9.79 -5.40 -7.44
N GLN A 22 -8.52 -5.05 -7.70
CA GLN A 22 -7.66 -5.76 -8.65
C GLN A 22 -6.76 -6.76 -7.92
N PRO A 23 -6.52 -7.96 -8.48
CA PRO A 23 -5.61 -8.93 -7.88
C PRO A 23 -4.17 -8.41 -7.87
N ALA A 24 -3.48 -8.61 -6.76
CA ALA A 24 -2.10 -8.23 -6.55
C ALA A 24 -1.35 -9.29 -5.73
N THR A 25 -0.02 -9.19 -5.72
CA THR A 25 0.85 -10.14 -5.02
C THR A 25 1.93 -9.40 -4.25
N GLY A 26 2.09 -9.73 -2.98
CA GLY A 26 3.19 -9.29 -2.12
C GLY A 26 3.98 -10.50 -1.62
N LEU A 27 4.96 -10.28 -0.75
CA LEU A 27 5.71 -11.35 -0.10
C LEU A 27 5.42 -11.37 1.39
N LEU A 28 5.47 -12.55 2.00
CA LEU A 28 5.37 -12.72 3.44
C LEU A 28 6.36 -11.79 4.17
N GLY A 29 5.87 -11.07 5.18
CA GLY A 29 6.66 -10.11 5.95
C GLY A 29 6.78 -8.72 5.31
N ASP A 30 6.22 -8.50 4.12
CA ASP A 30 6.08 -7.14 3.61
C ASP A 30 5.10 -6.33 4.49
N THR A 31 5.37 -5.04 4.59
CA THR A 31 4.33 -4.08 5.01
C THR A 31 3.36 -3.84 3.84
N LEU A 32 2.16 -3.36 4.11
CA LEU A 32 1.22 -2.97 3.05
C LEU A 32 1.85 -1.94 2.11
N LEU A 33 2.69 -1.02 2.64
CA LEU A 33 3.42 -0.05 1.81
C LEU A 33 4.32 -0.74 0.81
N THR A 34 5.14 -1.69 1.26
CA THR A 34 6.05 -2.43 0.39
C THR A 34 5.27 -3.25 -0.64
N ALA A 35 4.25 -4.00 -0.19
CA ALA A 35 3.42 -4.82 -1.07
C ALA A 35 2.79 -3.97 -2.19
N ILE A 36 2.15 -2.87 -1.83
CA ILE A 36 1.48 -1.97 -2.78
C ILE A 36 2.49 -1.29 -3.71
N LEU A 37 3.57 -0.71 -3.20
CA LEU A 37 4.50 0.02 -4.05
C LEU A 37 5.34 -0.89 -4.96
N THR A 38 5.38 -2.21 -4.71
CA THR A 38 5.95 -3.18 -5.64
C THR A 38 5.02 -3.57 -6.80
N CYS A 39 3.74 -3.18 -6.75
CA CYS A 39 2.78 -3.40 -7.85
C CYS A 39 2.16 -2.08 -8.40
N ALA A 40 2.28 -0.97 -7.66
CA ALA A 40 1.68 0.32 -7.99
C ALA A 40 2.64 1.50 -7.74
N GLU A 41 2.23 2.69 -8.16
CA GLU A 41 3.07 3.90 -8.09
C GLU A 41 2.79 4.80 -6.86
N HIS A 42 1.71 4.56 -6.12
CA HIS A 42 1.28 5.39 -5.00
C HIS A 42 0.33 4.65 -4.04
N LEU A 43 0.17 5.17 -2.81
CA LEU A 43 -0.70 4.64 -1.76
C LEU A 43 -2.03 5.38 -1.63
N ARG A 44 -2.04 6.69 -1.89
CA ARG A 44 -3.24 7.52 -1.73
C ARG A 44 -3.16 8.80 -2.54
N GLY A 45 -4.28 9.48 -2.68
CA GLY A 45 -4.34 10.90 -2.99
C GLY A 45 -4.24 11.76 -1.72
N SER A 46 -3.68 12.95 -1.88
CA SER A 46 -3.64 14.02 -0.88
C SER A 46 -5.04 14.49 -0.51
N ASP A 47 -5.30 14.74 0.78
CA ASP A 47 -6.57 15.30 1.26
C ASP A 47 -6.78 16.76 0.80
N PHE A 48 -5.72 17.42 0.36
CA PHE A 48 -5.76 18.84 -0.02
C PHE A 48 -5.78 19.07 -1.53
N SER A 49 -5.06 18.22 -2.29
CA SER A 49 -4.79 18.45 -3.71
C SER A 49 -5.10 17.24 -4.61
N ALA A 50 -5.55 16.12 -4.04
CA ALA A 50 -5.68 14.82 -4.72
C ALA A 50 -4.38 14.28 -5.37
N GLU A 51 -3.25 14.99 -5.25
CA GLU A 51 -1.96 14.52 -5.74
C GLU A 51 -1.59 13.19 -5.14
N ARG A 52 -0.97 12.33 -5.96
CA ARG A 52 -0.50 11.00 -5.54
C ARG A 52 0.57 11.12 -4.45
N ARG A 53 0.42 10.32 -3.40
CA ARG A 53 1.35 10.20 -2.27
C ARG A 53 1.71 8.73 -2.05
N ALA A 54 2.99 8.48 -1.83
CA ALA A 54 3.54 7.13 -1.66
C ALA A 54 4.01 6.85 -0.22
N GLY A 55 4.19 7.89 0.60
CA GLY A 55 4.87 7.79 1.90
C GLY A 55 6.37 7.51 1.75
N PHE A 56 7.18 8.16 2.58
CA PHE A 56 8.66 8.04 2.48
C PHE A 56 9.34 7.75 3.82
N CYS A 57 8.72 8.11 4.94
CA CYS A 57 9.40 8.08 6.25
C CYS A 57 9.52 6.67 6.87
N LEU A 58 8.69 5.71 6.45
CA LEU A 58 8.60 4.34 7.02
C LEU A 58 8.31 4.27 8.54
N MET A 59 7.90 5.37 9.17
CA MET A 59 7.65 5.47 10.61
C MET A 59 6.29 6.09 10.95
N GLY A 60 5.47 6.37 9.94
CA GLY A 60 4.13 6.96 10.11
C GLY A 60 4.10 8.46 10.38
N ALA A 61 5.23 9.16 10.30
CA ALA A 61 5.32 10.60 10.54
C ALA A 61 4.79 11.44 9.35
N CYS A 62 5.07 11.02 8.11
CA CYS A 62 4.71 11.80 6.90
C CYS A 62 3.20 11.87 6.60
N GLN A 63 2.36 11.07 7.27
CA GLN A 63 0.90 10.98 7.03
C GLN A 63 0.47 10.61 5.59
N ASP A 64 1.40 10.22 4.74
CA ASP A 64 1.15 9.90 3.33
C ASP A 64 0.94 8.41 3.05
N CYS A 65 0.92 7.57 4.09
CA CYS A 65 0.86 6.10 3.97
C CYS A 65 -0.47 5.49 4.39
N TRP A 66 -1.54 6.28 4.50
CA TRP A 66 -2.85 5.75 4.89
C TRP A 66 -3.52 4.97 3.75
N VAL A 67 -4.08 3.81 4.10
CA VAL A 67 -4.94 2.97 3.23
C VAL A 67 -6.13 2.46 4.03
N ARG A 68 -7.14 1.92 3.35
CA ARG A 68 -8.30 1.29 3.97
C ARG A 68 -8.30 -0.21 3.77
N LEU A 69 -8.79 -0.92 4.77
CA LEU A 69 -9.08 -2.35 4.69
C LEU A 69 -10.58 -2.56 4.45
N GLU A 70 -10.94 -3.76 4.00
CA GLU A 70 -12.33 -4.16 3.75
C GLU A 70 -13.26 -3.99 4.96
N ASP A 71 -12.73 -4.23 6.17
CA ASP A 71 -13.46 -4.04 7.43
C ASP A 71 -13.68 -2.56 7.82
N GLY A 72 -13.34 -1.63 6.92
CA GLY A 72 -13.51 -0.19 7.09
C GLY A 72 -12.40 0.48 7.90
N ARG A 73 -11.46 -0.28 8.49
CA ARG A 73 -10.33 0.32 9.23
C ARG A 73 -9.42 1.09 8.28
N ARG A 74 -8.99 2.27 8.74
CA ARG A 74 -7.93 3.06 8.11
C ARG A 74 -6.62 2.82 8.84
N VAL A 75 -5.62 2.31 8.14
CA VAL A 75 -4.35 1.84 8.73
C VAL A 75 -3.15 2.50 8.06
N ARG A 76 -2.04 2.60 8.80
CA ARG A 76 -0.77 3.04 8.22
C ARG A 76 -0.13 1.88 7.47
N ALA A 77 -0.02 2.02 6.16
CA ALA A 77 0.54 0.98 5.31
C ALA A 77 2.00 0.68 5.64
N CYS A 78 2.77 1.67 6.11
CA CYS A 78 4.19 1.52 6.41
C CYS A 78 4.52 0.72 7.67
N SER A 79 3.53 0.43 8.52
CA SER A 79 3.72 -0.29 9.79
C SER A 79 2.73 -1.43 10.00
N THR A 80 1.92 -1.73 8.97
CA THR A 80 0.95 -2.83 8.99
C THR A 80 1.48 -3.91 8.07
N LEU A 81 1.57 -5.15 8.55
CA LEU A 81 2.01 -6.29 7.74
C LEU A 81 0.89 -6.72 6.77
N LEU A 82 1.31 -7.19 5.60
CA LEU A 82 0.41 -7.86 4.65
C LEU A 82 -0.05 -9.22 5.20
N GLN A 83 -1.33 -9.51 5.04
CA GLN A 83 -1.93 -10.80 5.30
C GLN A 83 -2.50 -11.40 4.00
N GLU A 84 -2.51 -12.73 3.92
CA GLU A 84 -3.10 -13.45 2.78
C GLU A 84 -4.58 -13.11 2.63
N GLY A 85 -5.02 -12.90 1.39
CA GLY A 85 -6.42 -12.61 1.04
C GLY A 85 -6.90 -11.21 1.42
N GLN A 86 -6.05 -10.35 1.97
CA GLN A 86 -6.44 -9.04 2.46
C GLN A 86 -6.91 -8.13 1.30
N ALA A 87 -8.04 -7.46 1.49
CA ALA A 87 -8.56 -6.47 0.54
C ALA A 87 -8.23 -5.05 1.02
N ILE A 88 -7.57 -4.30 0.14
CA ILE A 88 -7.03 -2.97 0.42
C ILE A 88 -7.55 -1.98 -0.61
N SER A 89 -7.99 -0.80 -0.16
CA SER A 89 -8.35 0.30 -1.03
C SER A 89 -7.57 1.57 -0.72
N ARG A 90 -7.25 2.31 -1.77
CA ARG A 90 -6.56 3.60 -1.72
C ARG A 90 -7.58 4.72 -1.67
N ASP A 91 -7.37 5.70 -0.79
CA ASP A 91 -8.16 6.93 -0.82
C ASP A 91 -7.74 7.74 -2.07
N PRO A 92 -8.67 8.21 -2.92
CA PRO A 92 -8.33 9.04 -4.08
C PRO A 92 -7.93 10.48 -3.71
N GLY A 93 -8.00 10.84 -2.42
CA GLY A 93 -7.87 12.22 -1.95
C GLY A 93 -9.19 12.99 -2.10
N ARG A 94 -9.25 14.21 -1.56
CA ARG A 94 -10.43 15.07 -1.72
C ARG A 94 -10.55 15.49 -3.18
N GLN A 95 -11.66 15.13 -3.82
CA GLN A 95 -11.98 15.61 -5.16
C GLN A 95 -12.82 16.89 -5.02
N ALA A 96 -12.56 17.87 -5.89
CA ALA A 96 -13.26 19.15 -5.91
C ALA A 96 -14.71 18.99 -6.42
#